data_AF-A0A7K3QNS7-F1
#
_entry.id   AF-A0A7K3QNS7-F1
#
_cell.length_a   1.000
_cell.length_b   1.000
_cell.length_c   1.000
_cell.angle_alpha   90.00
_cell.angle_beta   90.00
_cell.angle_gamma   90.00
#
_symmetry.space_group_name_H-M   'P 1'
#
loop_
_entity.id
_entity.type
_entity.pdbx_description
1 polymer ?
#
loop_
_entity_poly.entity_id
_entity_poly.type
_entity_poly.pdbx_seq_one_letter_code
_entity_poly.pdbx_strand_id
1 'polypeptide(L)' 'LGAQAHHWRGMSYEAATRPRAARDAYRAARAAWARLPEDSLGTGAPTAEDTADRLAGLG' A
#
# COMPACT_ATOMS: atom_id res chain seq x y z
N LEU A 1 -5.80 -4.84 10.16
CA LEU A 1 -5.59 -3.40 9.84
C LEU A 1 -4.28 -3.08 9.10
N GLY A 2 -3.40 -4.06 8.80
CA GLY A 2 -2.04 -3.79 8.35
C GLY A 2 -1.88 -3.22 6.94
N ALA A 3 -2.63 -3.71 5.94
CA ALA A 3 -2.37 -3.36 4.54
C ALA A 3 -2.71 -1.89 4.22
N GLN A 4 -3.91 -1.43 4.59
CA GLN A 4 -4.31 -0.03 4.42
C GLN A 4 -3.40 0.92 5.23
N ALA A 5 -3.04 0.55 6.46
CA ALA A 5 -2.14 1.36 7.28
C ALA A 5 -0.75 1.53 6.62
N HIS A 6 -0.20 0.47 6.03
CA HIS A 6 1.03 0.56 5.26
C HIS A 6 0.88 1.43 4.00
N HIS A 7 -0.26 1.36 3.30
CA HIS A 7 -0.55 2.23 2.16
C HIS A 7 -0.57 3.72 2.58
N TRP A 8 -1.30 4.06 3.64
CA TRP A 8 -1.34 5.44 4.18
C TRP A 8 0.01 5.95 4.64
N ARG A 9 0.85 5.06 5.19
CA ARG A 9 2.25 5.38 5.48
C ARG A 9 3.06 5.66 4.21
N GLY A 10 2.82 4.91 3.13
CA GLY A 10 3.37 5.19 1.80
C GLY A 10 3.03 6.60 1.33
N MET A 11 1.75 6.97 1.34
CA MET A 11 1.32 8.32 0.95
C MET A 11 1.97 9.41 1.80
N SER A 12 2.11 9.17 3.11
CA SER A 12 2.77 10.11 4.02
C SER A 12 4.24 10.31 3.65
N TYR A 13 4.94 9.25 3.22
CA TYR A 13 6.32 9.35 2.73
C TYR A 13 6.44 10.03 1.37
N GLU A 14 5.47 9.84 0.48
CA GLU A 14 5.42 10.59 -0.79
C GLU A 14 5.23 12.08 -0.56
N ALA A 15 4.28 12.46 0.31
CA ALA A 15 4.07 13.85 0.71
C ALA A 15 5.33 14.48 1.34
N ALA A 16 6.17 13.67 1.99
CA ALA A 16 7.44 14.08 2.58
C ALA A 16 8.65 13.95 1.62
N THR A 17 8.44 13.69 0.33
CA THR A 17 9.49 13.50 -0.69
C THR A 17 10.54 12.43 -0.35
N ARG A 18 10.10 11.34 0.31
CA ARG A 18 10.94 10.19 0.72
C ARG A 18 10.68 8.96 -0.16
N PRO A 19 11.21 8.88 -1.40
CA PRO A 19 10.81 7.87 -2.39
C PRO A 19 11.12 6.43 -1.97
N ARG A 20 12.27 6.18 -1.33
CA ARG A 20 12.63 4.83 -0.85
C ARG A 20 11.67 4.34 0.23
N ALA A 21 11.40 5.20 1.22
CA ALA A 21 10.49 4.88 2.31
C ALA A 21 9.04 4.67 1.83
N ALA A 22 8.60 5.45 0.83
CA ALA A 22 7.31 5.26 0.19
C ALA A 22 7.21 3.88 -0.48
N ARG A 23 8.19 3.52 -1.32
CA ARG A 23 8.23 2.19 -1.97
C ARG A 23 8.22 1.05 -0.96
N ASP A 24 9.00 1.14 0.10
CA ASP A 24 9.05 0.10 1.14
C ASP A 24 7.71 -0.05 1.87
N ALA A 25 7.03 1.07 2.16
CA ALA A 25 5.70 1.03 2.75
C ALA A 25 4.66 0.40 1.80
N TYR A 26 4.68 0.74 0.51
CA TYR A 26 3.78 0.12 -0.47
C TYR A 26 4.07 -1.37 -0.70
N ARG A 27 5.34 -1.79 -0.66
CA ARG A 27 5.70 -3.23 -0.68
C ARG A 27 5.17 -3.96 0.54
N ALA A 28 5.27 -3.36 1.73
CA ALA A 28 4.70 -3.93 2.95
C ALA A 28 3.16 -4.03 2.87
N ALA A 29 2.50 -3.01 2.29
CA ALA A 29 1.07 -3.05 2.02
C ALA A 29 0.70 -4.19 1.06
N ARG A 30 1.41 -4.33 -0.08
CA ARG A 30 1.21 -5.41 -1.06
C ARG A 30 1.37 -6.80 -0.43
N ALA A 31 2.40 -6.99 0.40
CA ALA A 31 2.61 -8.25 1.11
C ALA A 31 1.52 -8.53 2.14
N ALA A 32 0.96 -7.49 2.78
CA ALA A 32 -0.17 -7.66 3.69
C ALA A 32 -1.47 -8.00 2.94
N TRP A 33 -1.73 -7.39 1.78
CA TRP A 33 -2.86 -7.74 0.91
C TRP A 33 -2.81 -9.19 0.44
N ALA A 34 -1.63 -9.67 0.02
CA ALA A 34 -1.44 -11.05 -0.44
C ALA A 34 -1.68 -12.12 0.65
N ARG A 35 -1.74 -11.73 1.93
CA ARG A 35 -2.04 -12.63 3.05
C ARG A 35 -3.52 -12.61 3.45
N LEU A 36 -4.33 -11.72 2.88
CA LEU A 36 -5.75 -11.70 3.14
C LEU A 36 -6.46 -12.77 2.29
N PRO A 37 -7.53 -13.40 2.81
CA PRO A 37 -8.44 -14.21 2.00
C PRO A 37 -9.00 -13.40 0.83
N GLU A 38 -9.29 -14.05 -0.30
CA GLU A 38 -9.85 -13.38 -1.50
C GLU A 38 -11.16 -12.60 -1.22
N ASP A 39 -11.98 -13.09 -0.29
CA ASP A 39 -13.23 -12.42 0.12
C ASP A 39 -13.04 -11.31 1.17
N SER A 40 -11.81 -11.11 1.65
CA SER A 40 -11.47 -10.02 2.57
C SER A 40 -11.23 -8.72 1.80
N LEU A 41 -12.28 -8.24 1.13
CA LEU A 41 -12.32 -6.89 0.62
C LEU A 41 -12.30 -5.93 1.81
N GLY A 42 -11.23 -5.13 1.91
CA GLY A 42 -11.22 -4.00 2.85
C GLY A 42 -12.48 -3.17 2.61
N THR A 43 -13.17 -2.76 3.68
CA THR A 43 -14.47 -2.08 3.63
C THR A 43 -14.41 -0.65 3.05
N GLY A 44 -13.37 -0.33 2.28
CA GLY A 44 -13.07 0.99 1.72
C GLY A 44 -11.66 1.06 1.12
N ALA A 45 -11.38 2.17 0.46
CA ALA A 45 -10.06 2.49 -0.08
C ALA A 45 -9.04 2.74 1.06
N PRO A 46 -7.76 2.41 0.85
CA PRO A 46 -7.17 1.91 -0.38
C PRO A 46 -7.31 0.38 -0.48
N THR A 47 -7.42 -0.11 -1.70
CA THR A 47 -7.53 -1.52 -2.06
C THR A 47 -6.16 -2.15 -2.37
N ALA A 48 -6.16 -3.45 -2.61
CA ALA A 48 -4.99 -4.17 -3.11
C ALA A 48 -4.54 -3.66 -4.49
N GLU A 49 -5.49 -3.28 -5.34
CA GLU A 49 -5.25 -2.72 -6.68
C GLU A 49 -4.65 -1.32 -6.60
N ASP A 50 -5.24 -0.41 -5.80
CA ASP A 50 -4.69 0.94 -5.57
C ASP A 50 -3.23 0.89 -5.11
N THR A 51 -2.90 -0.09 -4.28
CA THR A 51 -1.54 -0.31 -3.79
C THR A 51 -0.60 -0.80 -4.90
N ALA A 52 -1.07 -1.71 -5.75
CA ALA A 52 -0.29 -2.24 -6.87
C ALA A 52 -0.01 -1.15 -7.91
N ASP A 53 -1.02 -0.38 -8.29
CA ASP A 53 -0.90 0.74 -9.24
C ASP A 53 0.05 1.80 -8.72
N ARG A 54 -0.08 2.18 -7.43
CA ARG A 54 0.81 3.17 -6.85
C ARG A 54 2.26 2.69 -6.81
N LEU A 55 2.47 1.41 -6.47
CA LEU A 55 3.81 0.83 -6.45
C LEU A 55 4.42 0.77 -7.86
N ALA A 56 3.64 0.43 -8.88
CA ALA A 56 4.09 0.42 -10.28
C ALA A 56 4.48 1.82 -10.77
N GLY A 57 3.73 2.85 -10.37
CA GLY A 57 4.03 4.25 -10.71
C GLY A 57 5.31 4.80 -10.06
N LEU A 58 5.88 4.10 -9.07
CA LEU A 58 7.09 4.53 -8.37
C LEU A 58 8.40 4.01 -8.99
N GLY A 59 8.35 3.05 -9.91
CA GLY A 59 9.55 2.44 -10.52
C GLY A 59 10.30 1.49 -9.59
#